data_AF-A0A3C1XBG8-F1
#
_entry.id   AF-A0A3C1XBG8-F1
#
_cell.length_a   1.000
_cell.length_b   1.000
_cell.length_c   1.000
_cell.angle_alpha   90.00
_cell.angle_beta   90.00
_cell.angle_gamma   90.00
#
_symmetry.space_group_name_H-M   'P 1'
#
loop_
_entity.id
_entity.type
_entity.pdbx_description
1 polymer ?
#
loop_
_entity_poly.entity_id
_entity_poly.type
_entity_poly.pdbx_seq_one_letter_code
_entity_poly.pdbx_strand_id
1 'polypeptide(L)'
;MAPGTIFTMANERYRYLENMGNSNHMIIREDAIRHARFHNQDTFNNTWYGNLDPAVQAMVQPVADHFDTGSVALEGLTWSDNSAVNIPTNLHEFPAVDEDITQVDPSGTPRAFSLSMADVIRIFADRGSRTISVPRTAFWMLRTPAAPGNGWLISMGGWFTGDLADTWGGSAGGTRPALIVRQ
;
A
#
# COMPACT_ATOMS: atom_id res chain seq x y z
N MET A 1 10.84 -11.32 11.61
CA MET A 1 9.96 -12.18 10.78
C MET A 1 10.43 -12.12 9.34
N ALA A 2 10.17 -13.14 8.51
CA ALA A 2 10.49 -13.07 7.08
C ALA A 2 9.38 -12.31 6.35
N PRO A 3 9.68 -11.46 5.34
CA PRO A 3 8.66 -10.83 4.53
C PRO A 3 7.63 -11.80 3.95
N GLY A 4 6.37 -11.38 3.92
CA GLY A 4 5.24 -12.22 3.52
C GLY A 4 4.68 -13.11 4.63
N THR A 5 5.34 -13.21 5.80
CA THR A 5 4.80 -13.95 6.96
C THR A 5 3.46 -13.36 7.39
N ILE A 6 2.45 -14.21 7.55
CA ILE A 6 1.15 -13.85 8.10
C ILE A 6 1.17 -14.08 9.61
N PHE A 7 0.66 -13.12 10.38
CA PHE A 7 0.54 -13.23 11.83
C PHE A 7 -0.74 -12.54 12.31
N THR A 8 -1.11 -12.81 13.55
CA THR A 8 -2.27 -12.17 14.20
C THR A 8 -1.77 -11.31 15.36
N MET A 9 -2.26 -10.08 15.45
CA MET A 9 -1.99 -9.15 16.54
C MET A 9 -3.30 -8.47 16.92
N ALA A 10 -3.70 -8.55 18.19
CA ALA A 10 -4.95 -7.97 18.70
C ALA A 10 -6.19 -8.27 17.84
N ASN A 11 -6.41 -9.56 17.52
CA ASN A 11 -7.52 -10.05 16.69
C ASN A 11 -7.53 -9.61 15.22
N GLU A 12 -6.55 -8.82 14.77
CA GLU A 12 -6.36 -8.48 13.37
C GLU A 12 -5.26 -9.34 12.74
N ARG A 13 -5.48 -9.75 11.48
CA ARG A 13 -4.49 -10.49 10.70
C ARG A 13 -3.66 -9.53 9.87
N TYR A 14 -2.36 -9.67 9.99
CA TYR A 14 -1.38 -8.84 9.28
C TYR A 14 -0.45 -9.70 8.47
N ARG A 15 0.18 -9.04 7.50
CA ARG A 15 1.31 -9.53 6.75
C ARG A 15 2.51 -8.65 7.02
N TYR A 16 3.62 -9.28 7.35
CA TYR A 16 4.89 -8.59 7.54
C TYR A 16 5.48 -8.20 6.18
N LEU A 17 5.81 -6.92 6.00
CA LEU A 17 6.36 -6.41 4.75
C LEU A 17 7.88 -6.26 4.83
N GLU A 18 8.42 -5.57 5.82
CA GLU A 18 9.86 -5.36 5.91
C GLU A 18 10.35 -4.89 7.27
N ASN A 19 11.67 -4.92 7.44
CA ASN A 19 12.38 -4.29 8.53
C ASN A 19 12.85 -2.92 8.03
N MET A 20 12.35 -1.83 8.62
CA MET A 20 12.72 -0.47 8.26
C MET A 20 13.92 0.04 9.08
N GLY A 21 14.53 -0.81 9.91
CA GLY A 21 15.58 -0.42 10.85
C GLY A 21 15.03 0.29 12.08
N ASN A 22 15.88 0.59 13.06
CA ASN A 22 15.50 1.27 14.31
C ASN A 22 14.30 0.64 15.05
N SER A 23 14.21 -0.69 14.99
CA SER A 23 13.09 -1.49 15.49
C SER A 23 11.72 -1.18 14.85
N ASN A 24 11.70 -0.45 13.74
CA ASN A 24 10.48 -0.17 12.98
C ASN A 24 10.23 -1.27 11.94
N HIS A 25 8.97 -1.67 11.86
CA HIS A 25 8.53 -2.77 11.03
C HIS A 25 7.31 -2.32 10.23
N MET A 26 7.36 -2.47 8.91
CA MET A 26 6.19 -2.21 8.08
C MET A 26 5.36 -3.49 7.99
N ILE A 27 4.07 -3.35 8.27
CA ILE A 27 3.07 -4.41 8.21
C ILE A 27 1.85 -3.91 7.46
N ILE A 28 1.13 -4.83 6.82
CA ILE A 28 -0.11 -4.50 6.12
C ILE A 28 -1.23 -5.43 6.58
N ARG A 29 -2.44 -4.91 6.69
CA ARG A 29 -3.61 -5.73 6.97
C ARG A 29 -3.72 -6.83 5.92
N GLU A 30 -4.02 -8.06 6.33
CA GLU A 30 -4.05 -9.20 5.42
C GLU A 30 -5.11 -9.01 4.32
N ASP A 31 -6.29 -8.48 4.67
CA ASP A 31 -7.38 -8.23 3.74
C ASP A 31 -7.58 -6.72 3.47
N ALA A 32 -8.06 -6.39 2.26
CA ALA A 32 -8.52 -5.04 1.96
C ALA A 32 -9.85 -4.75 2.67
N ILE A 33 -10.04 -3.49 3.04
CA ILE A 33 -11.32 -2.93 3.44
C ILE A 33 -12.11 -2.64 2.16
N ARG A 34 -13.22 -3.38 1.99
CA ARG A 34 -14.10 -3.28 0.83
C ARG A 34 -14.87 -1.96 0.82
N HIS A 35 -15.44 -1.60 -0.33
CA HIS A 35 -16.29 -0.41 -0.53
C HIS A 35 -15.57 0.95 -0.41
N ALA A 36 -14.33 1.00 0.04
CA ALA A 36 -13.49 2.18 -0.08
C ALA A 36 -13.29 2.54 -1.56
N ARG A 37 -13.40 3.84 -1.86
CA ARG A 37 -13.10 4.46 -3.15
C ARG A 37 -11.74 5.14 -3.06
N PHE A 38 -11.14 5.41 -4.21
CA PHE A 38 -9.80 5.99 -4.25
C PHE A 38 -9.67 7.31 -3.46
N HIS A 39 -10.63 8.22 -3.61
CA HIS A 39 -10.62 9.53 -2.94
C HIS A 39 -11.01 9.50 -1.45
N ASN A 40 -11.51 8.37 -0.91
CA ASN A 40 -11.91 8.27 0.50
C ASN A 40 -11.18 7.16 1.26
N GLN A 41 -10.09 6.62 0.69
CA GLN A 41 -9.26 5.58 1.33
C GLN A 41 -8.84 5.98 2.75
N ASP A 42 -8.43 7.23 2.94
CA ASP A 42 -8.02 7.75 4.25
C ASP A 42 -9.13 7.68 5.30
N THR A 43 -10.38 7.93 4.92
CA THR A 43 -11.52 7.80 5.85
C THR A 43 -11.68 6.37 6.35
N PHE A 44 -11.56 5.38 5.46
CA PHE A 44 -11.65 3.96 5.82
C PHE A 44 -10.43 3.50 6.61
N ASN A 45 -9.23 3.92 6.22
CA ASN A 45 -7.97 3.63 6.92
C ASN A 45 -8.00 4.18 8.35
N ASN A 46 -8.43 5.44 8.52
CA ASN A 46 -8.50 6.10 9.82
C ASN A 46 -9.60 5.49 10.71
N THR A 47 -10.74 5.13 10.13
CA THR A 47 -11.83 4.45 10.86
C THR A 47 -11.39 3.06 11.34
N TRP A 48 -10.69 2.29 10.51
CA TRP A 48 -10.13 1.02 10.93
C TRP A 48 -9.06 1.20 12.00
N TYR A 49 -8.14 2.14 11.82
CA TYR A 49 -7.07 2.44 12.78
C TYR A 49 -7.63 2.83 14.16
N GLY A 50 -8.63 3.72 14.21
CA GLY A 50 -9.26 4.17 15.46
C GLY A 50 -9.99 3.07 16.22
N ASN A 51 -10.32 1.95 15.56
CA ASN A 51 -10.93 0.77 16.17
C ASN A 51 -9.92 -0.31 16.56
N LEU A 52 -8.63 -0.13 16.28
CA LEU A 52 -7.60 -1.07 16.73
C LEU A 52 -7.45 -1.02 18.25
N ASP A 53 -6.96 -2.12 18.83
CA ASP A 53 -6.60 -2.17 20.24
C ASP A 53 -5.64 -1.01 20.61
N PRO A 54 -5.86 -0.29 21.72
CA PRO A 54 -4.99 0.82 22.13
C PRO A 54 -3.51 0.44 22.24
N ALA A 55 -3.18 -0.80 22.59
CA ALA A 55 -1.81 -1.27 22.63
C ALA A 55 -1.19 -1.33 21.23
N VAL A 56 -1.98 -1.66 20.20
CA VAL A 56 -1.53 -1.59 18.80
C VAL A 56 -1.34 -0.15 18.38
N GLN A 57 -2.29 0.74 18.68
CA GLN A 57 -2.16 2.17 18.37
C GLN A 57 -0.90 2.77 19.00
N ALA A 58 -0.56 2.38 20.24
CA ALA A 58 0.63 2.84 20.95
C ALA A 58 1.96 2.39 20.31
N MET A 59 1.97 1.29 19.54
CA MET A 59 3.15 0.83 18.80
C MET A 59 3.32 1.54 17.45
N VAL A 60 2.24 2.13 16.91
CA VAL A 60 2.25 2.73 15.57
C VAL A 60 3.09 4.00 15.56
N GLN A 61 3.96 4.07 14.56
CA GLN A 61 4.85 5.18 14.33
C GLN A 61 4.16 6.25 13.48
N PRO A 62 4.51 7.54 13.70
CA PRO A 62 3.98 8.61 12.88
C PRO A 62 4.52 8.52 11.46
N VAL A 63 3.66 8.87 10.51
CA VAL A 63 3.97 9.06 9.09
C VAL A 63 3.47 10.45 8.69
N ALA A 64 3.94 10.97 7.56
CA ALA A 64 3.53 12.29 7.08
C ALA A 64 1.99 12.43 7.04
N ASP A 65 1.49 13.60 7.46
CA ASP A 65 0.05 13.87 7.45
C ASP A 65 -0.50 14.00 6.03
N HIS A 66 0.38 14.36 5.08
CA HIS A 66 0.11 14.48 3.66
C HIS A 66 1.25 13.85 2.86
N PHE A 67 0.91 13.12 1.81
CA PHE A 67 1.87 12.54 0.86
C PHE A 67 1.87 13.37 -0.43
N ASP A 68 3.05 13.71 -0.93
CA ASP A 68 3.20 14.18 -2.31
C ASP A 68 3.30 12.95 -3.22
N THR A 69 2.17 12.56 -3.80
CA THR A 69 2.02 11.26 -4.48
C THR A 69 2.37 11.29 -5.97
N GLY A 70 2.52 12.48 -6.56
CA GLY A 70 2.54 12.66 -8.01
C GLY A 70 1.33 12.04 -8.71
N SER A 71 1.49 11.71 -9.99
CA SER A 71 0.52 10.91 -10.75
C SER A 71 1.22 10.33 -11.97
N VAL A 72 0.91 9.09 -12.34
CA VAL A 72 1.42 8.48 -13.57
C VAL A 72 0.37 7.61 -14.21
N ALA A 73 0.05 7.87 -15.48
CA ALA A 73 -0.91 7.10 -16.24
C ALA A 73 -0.30 5.79 -16.76
N LEU A 74 -1.16 4.82 -17.10
CA LEU A 74 -0.74 3.48 -17.55
C LEU A 74 0.18 3.55 -18.78
N GLU A 75 -0.15 4.43 -19.72
CA GLU A 75 0.58 4.69 -20.96
C GLU A 75 1.95 5.37 -20.76
N GLY A 76 2.17 5.99 -19.60
CA GLY A 76 3.47 6.57 -19.23
C GLY A 76 4.46 5.53 -18.71
N LEU A 77 4.00 4.33 -18.36
CA LEU A 77 4.83 3.29 -17.79
C LEU A 77 5.28 2.28 -18.85
N THR A 78 6.58 2.00 -18.84
CA THR A 78 7.19 0.87 -19.54
C THR A 78 7.24 -0.31 -18.58
N TRP A 79 6.75 -1.47 -19.00
CA TRP A 79 6.64 -2.66 -18.17
C TRP A 79 7.73 -3.65 -18.53
N SER A 80 8.27 -4.38 -17.55
CA SER A 80 9.26 -5.42 -17.83
C SER A 80 8.67 -6.52 -18.73
N ASP A 81 9.25 -6.73 -19.92
CA ASP A 81 8.77 -7.62 -20.98
C ASP A 81 8.72 -9.12 -20.59
N ASN A 82 9.30 -9.50 -19.46
CA ASN A 82 9.60 -10.90 -19.14
C ASN A 82 9.46 -11.27 -17.66
N SER A 83 8.66 -10.55 -16.88
CA SER A 83 8.49 -10.88 -15.47
C SER A 83 7.02 -11.17 -15.12
N ALA A 84 6.83 -12.20 -14.30
CA ALA A 84 5.53 -12.63 -13.80
C ALA A 84 4.90 -11.61 -12.81
N VAL A 85 5.47 -10.41 -12.70
CA VAL A 85 4.94 -9.26 -11.97
C VAL A 85 5.09 -8.06 -12.90
N ASN A 86 4.02 -7.42 -13.33
CA ASN A 86 4.13 -6.22 -14.15
C ASN A 86 4.70 -5.10 -13.26
N ILE A 87 6.02 -4.97 -13.17
CA ILE A 87 6.71 -3.88 -12.47
C ILE A 87 7.15 -2.88 -13.55
N PRO A 88 6.90 -1.58 -13.38
CA PRO A 88 7.36 -0.60 -14.33
C PRO A 88 8.89 -0.42 -14.22
N THR A 89 9.56 -0.31 -15.35
CA THR A 89 11.03 -0.15 -15.43
C THR A 89 11.46 1.32 -15.47
N ASN A 90 10.53 2.24 -15.70
CA ASN A 90 10.81 3.67 -15.89
C ASN A 90 10.18 4.56 -14.81
N LEU A 91 9.91 4.04 -13.60
CA LEU A 91 9.29 4.85 -12.53
C LEU A 91 10.11 6.11 -12.20
N HIS A 92 11.43 6.01 -12.29
CA HIS A 92 12.38 7.11 -12.10
C HIS A 92 12.18 8.31 -13.04
N GLU A 93 11.45 8.15 -14.15
CA GLU A 93 11.04 9.25 -15.04
C GLU A 93 9.90 10.09 -14.44
N PHE A 94 9.30 9.64 -13.33
CA PHE A 94 8.21 10.31 -12.60
C PHE A 94 8.63 10.58 -11.14
N PRO A 95 9.48 11.59 -10.87
CA PRO A 95 10.11 11.78 -9.56
C PRO A 95 9.13 11.86 -8.39
N ALA A 96 8.03 12.60 -8.51
CA ALA A 96 7.02 12.69 -7.45
C ALA A 96 6.36 11.33 -7.12
N VAL A 97 6.28 10.41 -8.08
CA VAL A 97 5.77 9.05 -7.84
C VAL A 97 6.85 8.15 -7.27
N ASP A 98 8.08 8.25 -7.79
CA ASP A 98 9.24 7.44 -7.37
C ASP A 98 9.69 7.78 -5.94
N GLU A 99 9.57 9.05 -5.55
CA GLU A 99 9.95 9.57 -4.23
C GLU A 99 8.85 9.38 -3.16
N ASP A 100 7.62 8.98 -3.54
CA ASP A 100 6.50 8.72 -2.62
C ASP A 100 6.71 7.42 -1.81
N ILE A 101 7.82 7.32 -1.07
CA ILE A 101 8.16 6.18 -0.23
C ILE A 101 7.76 6.49 1.20
N THR A 102 6.95 5.62 1.81
CA THR A 102 6.52 5.84 3.19
C THR A 102 7.68 5.62 4.16
N GLN A 103 7.91 6.62 5.02
CA GLN A 103 8.90 6.59 6.08
C GLN A 103 8.28 6.99 7.42
N VAL A 104 8.97 6.68 8.52
CA VAL A 104 8.64 7.28 9.82
C VAL A 104 8.93 8.78 9.74
N ASP A 105 7.92 9.58 10.06
CA ASP A 105 8.01 11.04 10.11
C ASP A 105 7.62 11.51 11.52
N PRO A 106 8.59 11.89 12.36
CA PRO A 106 8.30 12.38 13.72
C PRO A 106 7.42 13.64 13.77
N SER A 107 7.29 14.38 12.67
CA SER A 107 6.45 15.58 12.58
C SER A 107 4.99 15.28 12.21
N GLY A 108 4.70 14.07 11.74
CA GLY A 108 3.35 13.63 11.37
C GLY A 108 2.62 12.90 12.50
N THR A 109 1.58 12.15 12.13
CA THR A 109 0.67 11.50 13.09
C THR A 109 0.74 9.97 13.01
N PRO A 110 0.67 9.24 14.15
CA PRO A 110 0.46 7.79 14.14
C PRO A 110 -0.87 7.44 13.48
N ARG A 111 -0.82 6.83 12.29
CA ARG A 111 -2.01 6.50 11.50
C ARG A 111 -1.77 5.31 10.59
N ALA A 112 -2.87 4.76 10.09
CA ALA A 112 -2.82 3.87 8.94
C ALA A 112 -2.72 4.65 7.62
N PHE A 113 -2.13 4.01 6.61
CA PHE A 113 -1.95 4.57 5.27
C PHE A 113 -2.15 3.51 4.18
N SER A 114 -2.44 3.95 2.96
CA SER A 114 -2.36 3.09 1.77
C SER A 114 -0.94 3.14 1.20
N LEU A 115 -0.39 2.01 0.76
CA LEU A 115 0.92 1.97 0.10
C LEU A 115 0.90 2.77 -1.22
N SER A 116 2.03 3.38 -1.57
CA SER A 116 2.25 3.96 -2.90
C SER A 116 2.72 2.91 -3.91
N MET A 117 2.80 3.29 -5.19
CA MET A 117 3.49 2.51 -6.21
C MET A 117 4.97 2.31 -5.87
N ALA A 118 5.67 3.36 -5.43
CA ALA A 118 7.07 3.27 -5.03
C ALA A 118 7.30 2.31 -3.85
N ASP A 119 6.43 2.34 -2.83
CA ASP A 119 6.47 1.39 -1.72
C ASP A 119 6.37 -0.05 -2.22
N VAL A 120 5.39 -0.33 -3.08
CA VAL A 120 5.17 -1.68 -3.62
C VAL A 120 6.37 -2.13 -4.45
N ILE A 121 6.89 -1.29 -5.33
CA ILE A 121 8.04 -1.63 -6.17
C ILE A 121 9.25 -1.91 -5.29
N ARG A 122 9.58 -1.02 -4.35
CA ARG A 122 10.71 -1.20 -3.43
C ARG A 122 10.58 -2.47 -2.57
N ILE A 123 9.38 -2.78 -2.08
CA ILE A 123 9.14 -3.93 -1.19
C ILE A 123 9.11 -5.27 -1.95
N PHE A 124 8.67 -5.27 -3.21
CA PHE A 124 8.37 -6.51 -3.94
C PHE A 124 9.27 -6.75 -5.18
N ALA A 125 9.99 -5.76 -5.72
CA ALA A 125 10.82 -5.93 -6.92
C ALA A 125 12.02 -6.88 -6.70
N ASP A 126 12.69 -6.79 -5.55
CA ASP A 126 13.91 -7.55 -5.29
C ASP A 126 13.67 -8.98 -4.75
N ARG A 127 12.40 -9.37 -4.53
CA ARG A 127 12.11 -10.51 -3.65
C ARG A 127 11.97 -11.86 -4.30
N GLY A 128 12.14 -12.00 -5.61
CA GLY A 128 12.04 -13.29 -6.33
C GLY A 128 10.66 -13.99 -6.24
N SER A 129 9.78 -13.53 -5.35
CA SER A 129 8.38 -13.91 -5.20
C SER A 129 7.60 -13.18 -6.27
N ARG A 130 7.29 -13.93 -7.31
CA ARG A 130 6.67 -13.53 -8.57
C ARG A 130 5.21 -13.07 -8.46
N THR A 131 4.76 -12.63 -7.28
CA THR A 131 3.42 -12.07 -7.07
C THR A 131 3.45 -11.07 -5.92
N ILE A 132 2.93 -9.86 -6.17
CA ILE A 132 2.58 -8.93 -5.09
C ILE A 132 1.46 -9.61 -4.29
N SER A 133 1.68 -9.77 -2.98
CA SER A 133 0.80 -10.60 -2.15
C SER A 133 -0.66 -10.17 -2.26
N VAL A 134 -1.48 -11.11 -2.69
CA VAL A 134 -2.89 -10.88 -2.97
C VAL A 134 -3.70 -11.03 -1.69
N PRO A 135 -4.53 -10.05 -1.30
CA PRO A 135 -5.50 -10.22 -0.21
C PRO A 135 -6.59 -11.24 -0.58
N ARG A 136 -7.48 -11.64 0.33
CA ARG A 136 -8.68 -12.45 -0.03
C ARG A 136 -9.71 -11.67 -0.86
N THR A 137 -9.39 -10.44 -1.25
CA THR A 137 -10.18 -9.58 -2.12
C THR A 137 -9.64 -9.62 -3.55
N ALA A 138 -10.50 -9.31 -4.53
CA ALA A 138 -10.12 -9.32 -5.95
C ALA A 138 -9.12 -8.21 -6.30
N PHE A 139 -9.04 -7.16 -5.47
CA PHE A 139 -8.05 -6.10 -5.60
C PHE A 139 -7.81 -5.34 -4.29
N TRP A 140 -6.77 -4.52 -4.27
CA TRP A 140 -6.58 -3.45 -3.29
C TRP A 140 -5.93 -2.20 -3.91
N MET A 141 -6.32 -1.02 -3.44
CA MET A 141 -5.90 0.28 -3.97
C MET A 141 -4.58 0.76 -3.37
N LEU A 142 -3.80 1.46 -4.20
CA LEU A 142 -2.65 2.26 -3.79
C LEU A 142 -3.10 3.71 -3.52
N ARG A 143 -2.24 4.51 -2.88
CA ARG A 143 -2.46 5.96 -2.81
C ARG A 143 -2.04 6.72 -4.07
N THR A 144 -1.17 6.12 -4.90
CA THR A 144 -0.67 6.76 -6.12
C THR A 144 -1.78 6.96 -7.15
N PRO A 145 -2.06 8.21 -7.57
CA PRO A 145 -3.00 8.49 -8.65
C PRO A 145 -2.51 7.98 -10.01
N ALA A 146 -3.46 7.60 -10.86
CA ALA A 146 -3.20 7.25 -12.25
C ALA A 146 -3.60 8.41 -13.19
N ALA A 147 -4.17 8.12 -14.37
CA ALA A 147 -4.78 9.15 -15.22
C ALA A 147 -5.82 9.99 -14.42
N PRO A 148 -6.15 11.23 -14.84
CA PRO A 148 -7.10 12.06 -14.11
C PRO A 148 -8.41 11.34 -13.82
N GLY A 149 -8.77 11.27 -12.53
CA GLY A 149 -9.92 10.50 -12.07
C GLY A 149 -9.68 8.99 -12.03
N ASN A 150 -8.44 8.54 -11.89
CA ASN A 150 -8.11 7.15 -11.67
C ASN A 150 -7.01 7.02 -10.62
N GLY A 151 -6.87 5.80 -10.11
CA GLY A 151 -5.91 5.45 -9.09
C GLY A 151 -5.36 4.06 -9.35
N TRP A 152 -4.14 3.84 -8.91
CA TRP A 152 -3.50 2.54 -9.04
C TRP A 152 -4.08 1.53 -8.05
N LEU A 153 -4.22 0.29 -8.51
CA LEU A 153 -4.56 -0.84 -7.66
C LEU A 153 -3.71 -2.05 -8.02
N ILE A 154 -3.65 -3.00 -7.09
CA ILE A 154 -3.09 -4.33 -7.30
C ILE A 154 -4.25 -5.32 -7.42
N SER A 155 -4.32 -6.02 -8.55
CA SER A 155 -5.34 -7.02 -8.85
C SER A 155 -5.10 -8.37 -8.17
N MET A 156 -6.06 -9.29 -8.28
CA MET A 156 -5.98 -10.65 -7.74
C MET A 156 -4.77 -11.44 -8.27
N GLY A 157 -4.25 -11.10 -9.45
CA GLY A 157 -3.06 -11.75 -9.98
C GLY A 157 -1.75 -11.17 -9.45
N GLY A 158 -1.79 -10.14 -8.59
CA GLY A 158 -0.62 -9.42 -8.12
C GLY A 158 -0.07 -8.40 -9.13
N TRP A 159 -0.92 -7.93 -10.05
CA TRP A 159 -0.56 -7.00 -11.12
C TRP A 159 -1.00 -5.58 -10.81
N PHE A 160 -0.17 -4.59 -11.13
CA PHE A 160 -0.58 -3.20 -11.21
C PHE A 160 -1.63 -3.01 -12.32
N THR A 161 -2.70 -2.27 -12.01
CA THR A 161 -3.64 -1.76 -13.02
C THR A 161 -4.13 -0.39 -12.59
N GLY A 162 -4.17 0.54 -13.54
CA GLY A 162 -4.27 1.98 -13.27
C GLY A 162 -5.53 2.67 -13.80
N ASP A 163 -6.50 1.94 -14.35
CA ASP A 163 -7.54 2.55 -15.20
C ASP A 163 -8.98 2.37 -14.70
N LEU A 164 -9.19 2.09 -13.40
CA LEU A 164 -10.52 1.67 -12.90
C LEU A 164 -11.01 2.39 -11.63
N ALA A 165 -10.26 3.33 -11.03
CA ALA A 165 -10.43 3.58 -9.59
C ALA A 165 -11.23 4.82 -9.13
N ASP A 166 -11.68 5.77 -9.98
CA ASP A 166 -12.53 6.85 -9.43
C ASP A 166 -13.88 6.34 -8.92
N THR A 167 -14.39 5.27 -9.51
CA THR A 167 -15.74 4.76 -9.22
C THR A 167 -15.77 3.37 -8.58
N TRP A 168 -14.67 2.61 -8.57
CA TRP A 168 -14.65 1.24 -8.04
C TRP A 168 -14.49 1.18 -6.52
N GLY A 169 -15.49 1.71 -5.80
CA GLY A 169 -15.79 1.22 -4.44
C GLY A 169 -16.73 0.03 -4.57
N GLY A 170 -16.23 -1.19 -4.34
CA GLY A 170 -16.99 -2.41 -4.61
C GLY A 170 -16.88 -3.47 -3.53
N SER A 171 -17.76 -4.46 -3.58
CA SER A 171 -17.69 -5.65 -2.72
C SER A 171 -16.44 -6.51 -3.00
N ALA A 172 -15.77 -6.27 -4.12
CA ALA A 172 -14.63 -7.04 -4.60
C ALA A 172 -13.27 -6.52 -4.07
N GLY A 173 -13.17 -5.29 -3.56
CA GLY A 173 -11.90 -4.71 -3.09
C GLY A 173 -12.04 -3.28 -2.56
N GLY A 174 -10.90 -2.67 -2.21
CA GLY A 174 -10.84 -1.30 -1.70
C GLY A 174 -9.45 -0.96 -1.12
N THR A 175 -9.38 -0.15 -0.08
CA THR A 175 -8.11 0.23 0.57
C THR A 175 -7.52 -0.93 1.36
N ARG A 176 -6.21 -1.04 1.46
CA ARG A 176 -5.53 -2.04 2.30
C ARG A 176 -4.58 -1.32 3.27
N PRO A 177 -5.02 -1.07 4.52
CA PRO A 177 -4.26 -0.29 5.48
C PRO A 177 -2.91 -0.94 5.81
N ALA A 178 -1.86 -0.14 5.77
CA ALA A 178 -0.53 -0.45 6.29
C ALA A 178 -0.22 0.37 7.54
N LEU A 179 0.71 -0.14 8.34
CA LEU A 179 1.22 0.48 9.56
C LEU A 179 2.74 0.34 9.59
N ILE A 180 3.42 1.33 10.15
CA ILE A 180 4.77 1.17 10.68
C ILE A 180 4.63 0.99 12.19
N VAL A 181 5.07 -0.16 12.72
CA VAL A 181 5.03 -0.45 14.15
C VAL A 181 6.43 -0.54 14.72
N ARG A 182 6.63 -0.08 15.96
CA ARG A 182 7.90 -0.22 16.67
C ARG A 182 7.80 -1.33 17.72
N GLN A 183 8.82 -2.19 17.75
CA GLN A 183 8.99 -3.25 18.76
C GLN A 183 10.13 -2.92 19.74
#